data_AF-A0AAU2HSY4-F1
#
_entry.id   AF-A0AAU2HSY4-F1
#
_cell.length_a   1.000
_cell.length_b   1.000
_cell.length_c   1.000
_cell.angle_alpha   90.00
_cell.angle_beta   90.00
_cell.angle_gamma   90.00
#
_symmetry.space_group_name_H-M   'P 1'
#
loop_
_entity.id
_entity.type
_entity.pdbx_description
1 polymer ?
#
loop_
_entity_poly.entity_id
_entity_poly.type
_entity_poly.pdbx_seq_one_letter_code
_entity_poly.pdbx_strand_id
1 'polypeptide(L)'
;MTTATLCAVFAVVLAFGQVVVVRHRAGGAADLAALAAADRALQGPGEACGAAEEVAAAQGAVVARCTVRGEIADVTARVSFGPYEPAVRSRAGPPAAAPGSPDPSPPTVPDGSAPRGPAARTGGVR
;
A
#
# COMPACT_ATOMS: atom_id res chain seq x y z
N MET A 1 22.13 42.28 -19.09
CA MET A 1 20.74 41.99 -18.64
C MET A 1 20.37 40.53 -18.89
N THR A 2 20.58 40.00 -20.10
CA THR A 2 20.31 38.60 -20.48
C THR A 2 21.00 37.56 -19.59
N THR A 3 22.28 37.73 -19.27
CA THR A 3 23.00 36.79 -18.37
C THR A 3 22.38 36.76 -16.98
N ALA A 4 22.05 37.91 -16.40
CA ALA A 4 21.41 37.98 -15.09
C ALA A 4 20.03 37.31 -15.08
N THR A 5 19.23 37.50 -16.15
CA THR A 5 17.95 36.80 -16.30
C THR A 5 18.11 35.29 -16.43
N LEU A 6 19.09 34.80 -17.20
CA LEU A 6 19.35 33.36 -17.32
C LEU A 6 19.81 32.76 -16.00
N CYS A 7 20.70 33.45 -15.28
CA CYS A 7 21.13 33.02 -13.94
C CYS A 7 19.96 32.96 -12.96
N ALA A 8 19.08 33.97 -12.97
CA ALA A 8 17.90 33.99 -12.11
C ALA A 8 16.94 32.83 -12.41
N VAL A 9 16.63 32.59 -13.69
CA VAL A 9 15.77 31.47 -14.11
C VAL A 9 16.39 30.13 -13.72
N PHE A 10 17.69 29.95 -13.96
CA PHE A 10 18.39 28.72 -13.60
C PHE A 10 18.36 28.46 -12.09
N ALA A 11 18.61 29.48 -11.26
CA ALA A 11 18.52 29.36 -9.81
C ALA A 11 17.13 28.96 -9.34
N VAL A 12 16.07 29.55 -9.94
CA VAL A 12 14.67 29.18 -9.64
C VAL A 12 14.39 27.73 -10.02
N VAL A 13 14.84 27.27 -11.19
CA VAL A 13 14.67 25.87 -11.64
C VAL A 13 15.38 24.90 -10.70
N LEU A 14 16.61 25.21 -10.28
CA LEU A 14 17.35 24.39 -9.30
C LEU A 14 16.63 24.33 -7.96
N ALA A 15 16.14 25.47 -7.45
CA ALA A 15 15.37 25.52 -6.21
C ALA A 15 14.09 24.67 -6.30
N PHE A 16 13.37 24.74 -7.42
CA PHE A 16 12.18 23.94 -7.65
C PHE A 16 12.51 22.43 -7.69
N GLY A 17 13.63 22.06 -8.33
CA GLY A 17 14.13 20.69 -8.35
C GLY A 17 14.36 20.11 -6.95
N GLN A 18 14.96 20.89 -6.04
CA GLN A 18 15.15 20.47 -4.64
C GLN A 18 13.82 20.19 -3.94
N VAL A 19 12.82 21.07 -4.12
CA VAL A 19 11.47 20.90 -3.52
C VAL A 19 10.79 19.63 -4.04
N VAL A 20 10.88 19.35 -5.34
CA VAL A 20 10.28 18.15 -5.94
C VAL A 20 10.91 16.87 -5.40
N VAL A 21 12.25 16.81 -5.30
CA VAL A 21 12.97 15.65 -4.77
C VAL A 21 12.57 15.35 -3.32
N VAL A 22 12.46 16.38 -2.49
CA VAL A 22 12.02 16.26 -1.09
C VAL A 22 10.60 15.70 -1.01
N ARG A 23 9.68 16.23 -1.82
CA ARG A 23 8.29 15.75 -1.86
C ARG A 23 8.22 14.29 -2.30
N HIS A 24 9.02 13.90 -3.30
CA HIS A 24 9.00 12.54 -3.82
C HIS A 24 9.54 11.55 -2.78
N ARG A 25 10.57 11.95 -2.03
CA ARG A 25 11.09 11.17 -0.90
C ARG A 25 10.06 11.03 0.23
N ALA A 26 9.30 12.09 0.52
CA ALA A 26 8.20 12.04 1.49
C ALA A 26 7.09 11.08 1.07
N GLY A 27 6.77 11.01 -0.23
CA GLY A 27 5.86 10.01 -0.78
C GLY A 27 6.37 8.58 -0.58
N GLY A 28 7.62 8.31 -1.01
CA GLY A 28 8.22 6.98 -0.86
C GLY A 28 8.32 6.51 0.60
N ALA A 29 8.58 7.43 1.54
CA ALA A 29 8.58 7.12 2.96
C ALA A 29 7.19 6.70 3.48
N ALA A 30 6.13 7.39 3.04
CA ALA A 30 4.76 7.04 3.40
C ALA A 30 4.35 5.67 2.84
N ASP A 31 4.74 5.37 1.60
CA ASP A 31 4.42 4.09 0.94
C ASP A 31 5.12 2.91 1.62
N LEU A 32 6.42 3.04 1.92
CA LEU A 32 7.16 1.99 2.64
C LEU A 32 6.62 1.78 4.06
N ALA A 33 6.27 2.86 4.77
CA ALA A 33 5.66 2.75 6.09
C ALA A 33 4.27 2.09 6.03
N ALA A 34 3.47 2.39 5.01
CA ALA A 34 2.16 1.74 4.81
C ALA A 34 2.30 0.24 4.51
N LEU A 35 3.27 -0.16 3.68
CA LEU A 35 3.54 -1.57 3.39
C LEU A 35 4.03 -2.32 4.64
N ALA A 36 4.94 -1.73 5.41
CA ALA A 36 5.41 -2.31 6.67
C ALA A 36 4.27 -2.50 7.68
N ALA A 37 3.34 -1.54 7.76
CA ALA A 37 2.14 -1.66 8.58
C ALA A 37 1.22 -2.78 8.07
N ALA A 38 1.03 -2.90 6.75
CA ALA A 38 0.21 -3.94 6.16
C ALA A 38 0.77 -5.35 6.41
N ASP A 39 2.10 -5.54 6.31
CA ASP A 39 2.77 -6.83 6.57
C ASP A 39 2.53 -7.34 7.99
N ARG A 40 2.29 -6.43 8.94
CA ARG A 40 2.06 -6.72 10.35
C ARG A 40 0.61 -6.48 10.79
N ALA A 41 -0.30 -6.19 9.86
CA ALA A 41 -1.68 -5.86 10.18
C ALA A 41 -2.40 -6.97 10.97
N LEU A 42 -2.11 -8.24 10.65
CA LEU A 42 -2.67 -9.41 11.33
C LEU A 42 -2.13 -9.64 12.75
N GLN A 43 -0.99 -9.05 13.09
CA GLN A 43 -0.39 -9.14 14.43
C GLN A 43 -1.01 -8.12 15.39
N GLY A 44 -1.79 -7.16 14.86
CA GLY A 44 -2.50 -6.15 15.60
C GLY A 44 -2.05 -4.73 15.26
N PRO A 45 -2.88 -3.71 15.60
CA PRO A 45 -2.61 -2.33 15.23
C PRO A 45 -1.35 -1.75 15.89
N GLY A 46 -0.97 -2.23 17.08
CA GLY A 46 0.24 -1.80 17.78
C GLY A 46 1.52 -2.22 17.04
N GLU A 47 1.66 -3.51 16.75
CA GLU A 47 2.79 -4.05 16.00
C GLU A 47 2.89 -3.45 14.58
N ALA A 48 1.74 -3.29 13.92
CA ALA A 48 1.68 -2.67 12.60
C ALA A 48 2.13 -1.20 12.60
N CYS A 49 1.63 -0.39 13.54
CA CYS A 49 2.04 1.01 13.62
C CYS A 49 3.49 1.17 14.11
N GLY A 50 3.97 0.29 14.99
CA GLY A 50 5.38 0.26 15.39
C GLY A 50 6.32 -0.01 14.21
N ALA A 51 5.98 -0.98 13.35
CA ALA A 51 6.74 -1.24 12.13
C ALA A 51 6.73 -0.04 11.16
N ALA A 52 5.59 0.63 11.03
CA ALA A 52 5.46 1.85 10.22
C ALA A 52 6.37 2.98 10.71
N GLU A 53 6.44 3.16 12.03
CA GLU A 53 7.27 4.18 12.69
C GLU A 53 8.76 3.91 12.50
N GLU A 54 9.20 2.65 12.66
CA GLU A 54 10.59 2.25 12.43
C GLU A 54 11.03 2.55 10.99
N VAL A 55 10.20 2.16 10.02
CA VAL A 55 10.47 2.43 8.59
C VAL A 55 10.44 3.92 8.28
N ALA A 56 9.46 4.67 8.78
CA ALA A 56 9.38 6.11 8.57
C ALA A 56 10.63 6.81 9.12
N ALA A 57 11.06 6.47 10.33
CA ALA A 57 12.26 7.03 10.95
C ALA A 57 13.52 6.73 10.12
N ALA A 58 13.67 5.51 9.62
CA ALA A 58 14.77 5.13 8.72
C ALA A 58 14.77 5.94 7.40
N GLN A 59 13.60 6.39 6.94
CA GLN A 59 13.47 7.25 5.75
C GLN A 59 13.63 8.75 6.04
N GLY A 60 13.80 9.15 7.31
CA GLY A 60 13.84 10.55 7.73
C GLY A 60 12.47 11.22 7.76
N ALA A 61 11.42 10.43 7.99
CA ALA A 61 10.04 10.88 8.14
C ALA A 61 9.52 10.53 9.54
N VAL A 62 8.41 11.16 9.92
CA VAL A 62 7.67 10.83 11.16
C VAL A 62 6.24 10.43 10.82
N VAL A 63 5.73 9.40 11.48
CA VAL A 63 4.32 9.00 11.33
C VAL A 63 3.46 10.01 12.08
N ALA A 64 2.65 10.77 11.36
CA ALA A 64 1.67 11.70 11.93
C ALA A 64 0.35 11.03 12.28
N ARG A 65 0.01 9.94 11.57
CA ARG A 65 -1.18 9.13 11.84
C ARG A 65 -0.99 7.72 11.29
N CYS A 66 -1.34 6.71 12.06
CA CYS A 66 -1.42 5.34 11.62
C CYS A 66 -2.79 4.76 12.01
N THR A 67 -3.49 4.16 11.06
CA THR A 67 -4.75 3.46 11.31
C THR A 67 -4.78 2.15 10.55
N VAL A 68 -5.02 1.05 11.27
CA VAL A 68 -5.11 -0.29 10.70
C VAL A 68 -6.52 -0.82 10.91
N ARG A 69 -7.13 -1.35 9.85
CA ARG A 69 -8.48 -1.92 9.85
C ARG A 69 -8.46 -3.26 9.10
N GLY A 70 -8.48 -4.36 9.82
CA GLY A 70 -8.27 -5.68 9.22
C GLY A 70 -6.90 -5.72 8.54
N GLU A 71 -6.88 -5.95 7.23
CA GLU A 71 -5.66 -6.01 6.41
C GLU A 71 -5.28 -4.66 5.77
N ILE A 72 -6.03 -3.60 6.07
CA ILE A 72 -5.83 -2.27 5.48
C ILE A 72 -5.06 -1.40 6.44
N ALA A 73 -3.90 -0.90 6.02
CA ALA A 73 -3.11 0.10 6.73
C ALA A 73 -3.18 1.45 6.01
N ASP A 74 -3.61 2.50 6.71
CA ASP A 74 -3.57 3.90 6.25
C ASP A 74 -2.58 4.65 7.15
N VAL A 75 -1.49 5.12 6.54
CA VAL A 75 -0.37 5.79 7.20
C VAL A 75 -0.20 7.17 6.60
N THR A 76 -0.13 8.18 7.45
CA THR A 76 0.23 9.54 7.07
C THR A 76 1.60 9.86 7.64
N ALA A 77 2.60 10.03 6.77
CA ALA A 77 3.95 10.42 7.14
C ALA A 77 4.17 11.92 6.89
N ARG A 78 5.03 12.53 7.70
CA ARG A 78 5.49 13.91 7.53
C ARG A 78 7.00 13.94 7.36
N VAL A 79 7.49 14.82 6.49
CA VAL A 79 8.92 15.10 6.34
C VAL A 79 9.13 16.58 6.56
N SER A 80 10.08 16.94 7.41
CA SER A 80 10.49 18.33 7.66
C SER A 80 11.59 18.73 6.68
N PHE A 81 11.36 19.81 5.91
CA PHE A 81 12.35 20.39 5.02
C PHE A 81 12.35 21.92 5.16
N GLY A 82 13.31 22.44 5.92
CA GLY A 82 13.33 23.86 6.27
C GLY A 82 12.03 24.27 6.98
N PRO A 83 11.34 25.34 6.54
CA PRO A 83 10.08 25.77 7.14
C PRO A 83 8.85 24.94 6.69
N TYR A 84 9.05 23.92 5.84
CA TYR A 84 7.97 23.12 5.30
C TYR A 84 7.85 21.77 6.02
N GLU A 85 6.62 21.38 6.36
CA GLU A 85 6.29 20.05 6.89
C GLU A 85 5.18 19.39 6.05
N PRO A 86 5.44 19.00 4.79
CA PRO A 86 4.48 18.27 4.00
C PRO A 86 4.06 16.96 4.68
N ALA A 87 2.74 16.73 4.73
CA ALA A 87 2.14 15.46 5.14
C ALA A 87 1.66 14.70 3.90
N VAL A 88 2.03 13.42 3.79
CA VAL A 88 1.60 12.54 2.70
C VAL A 88 0.90 11.32 3.30
N ARG A 89 -0.27 11.00 2.76
CA ARG A 89 -1.02 9.80 3.14
C ARG A 89 -0.78 8.70 2.11
N SER A 90 -0.54 7.48 2.58
CA SER A 90 -0.53 6.27 1.77
C SER A 90 -1.41 5.19 2.41
N ARG A 91 -2.03 4.35 1.58
CA ARG A 91 -2.87 3.23 2.00
C ARG A 91 -2.35 1.95 1.37
N ALA A 92 -2.06 0.95 2.19
CA ALA A 92 -1.76 -0.41 1.78
C ALA A 92 -2.88 -1.37 2.23
N GLY A 93 -3.05 -2.46 1.49
CA GLY A 93 -4.08 -3.48 1.74
C GLY A 93 -4.85 -3.84 0.47
N PRO A 94 -5.80 -4.79 0.55
CA PRO A 94 -6.55 -5.27 -0.60
C PRO A 94 -7.22 -4.12 -1.39
N PRO A 95 -7.37 -4.28 -2.72
CA PRO A 95 -8.06 -3.28 -3.54
C PRO A 95 -9.45 -3.06 -2.97
N ALA A 96 -9.85 -1.79 -2.86
CA ALA A 96 -11.23 -1.48 -2.53
C ALA A 96 -12.13 -2.07 -3.63
N ALA A 97 -13.22 -2.73 -3.25
CA ALA A 97 -14.23 -3.15 -4.21
C ALA A 97 -14.68 -1.92 -5.00
N ALA A 98 -14.53 -1.95 -6.33
CA ALA A 98 -14.94 -0.85 -7.17
C ALA A 98 -16.46 -0.67 -7.06
N PRO A 99 -16.98 0.56 -6.91
CA PRO A 99 -18.43 0.78 -6.93
C PRO A 99 -18.98 0.28 -8.28
N GLY A 100 -19.75 -0.81 -8.24
CA GLY A 100 -20.36 -1.44 -9.42
C GLY A 100 -19.69 -2.74 -9.91
N SER A 101 -18.62 -3.22 -9.27
CA SER A 101 -18.11 -4.57 -9.56
C SER A 101 -19.03 -5.64 -8.94
N PRO A 102 -19.52 -6.64 -9.71
CA PRO A 102 -20.24 -7.77 -9.15
C PRO A 102 -19.36 -8.47 -8.11
N ASP A 103 -19.96 -8.83 -6.98
CA ASP A 103 -19.31 -9.57 -5.89
C ASP A 103 -18.49 -10.74 -6.49
N PRO A 104 -17.18 -10.89 -6.18
CA PRO A 104 -16.41 -12.03 -6.63
C PRO A 104 -16.87 -13.26 -5.84
N SER A 105 -18.05 -13.77 -6.19
CA SER A 105 -18.45 -15.12 -5.83
C SER A 105 -17.32 -16.05 -6.29
N PRO A 106 -16.81 -16.94 -5.42
CA PRO A 106 -15.77 -17.87 -5.81
C PRO A 106 -16.23 -18.62 -7.06
N PRO A 107 -15.32 -18.92 -8.01
CA PRO A 107 -15.70 -19.68 -9.20
C PRO A 107 -16.34 -20.99 -8.72
N THR A 108 -17.63 -21.16 -9.02
CA THR A 108 -18.34 -22.42 -8.79
C THR A 108 -17.64 -23.45 -9.67
N VAL A 109 -16.71 -24.21 -9.08
CA VAL A 109 -16.08 -25.35 -9.74
C VAL A 109 -17.23 -26.28 -10.12
N PRO A 110 -17.46 -26.57 -11.42
CA PRO A 110 -18.47 -27.52 -11.79
C PRO A 110 -18.10 -28.85 -11.16
N ASP A 111 -18.93 -29.33 -10.22
CA ASP A 111 -18.72 -30.64 -9.62
C ASP A 111 -18.83 -31.67 -10.75
N GLY A 112 -17.68 -32.26 -11.08
CA GLY A 112 -17.52 -33.24 -12.14
C GLY A 112 -18.32 -34.48 -11.78
N SER A 113 -19.61 -34.43 -12.08
CA SER A 113 -20.56 -35.53 -11.92
C SER A 113 -20.13 -36.65 -12.85
N ALA A 114 -19.29 -37.55 -12.33
CA ALA A 114 -18.93 -38.79 -12.98
C ALA A 114 -20.20 -39.58 -13.36
N PRO A 115 -20.28 -40.21 -14.54
CA PRO A 115 -21.41 -41.07 -14.85
C PRO A 115 -21.40 -42.26 -13.89
N ARG A 116 -22.50 -42.41 -13.15
CA ARG A 116 -22.74 -43.53 -12.25
C ARG A 116 -22.91 -44.79 -13.11
N GLY A 117 -21.84 -45.58 -13.26
CA GLY A 117 -21.86 -46.86 -13.96
C GLY A 117 -22.79 -47.87 -13.25
N PRO A 118 -23.53 -48.72 -13.99
CA PRO A 118 -24.49 -49.64 -13.39
C PRO A 118 -23.81 -50.76 -12.60
N ALA A 119 -24.34 -51.01 -11.40
CA ALA A 119 -23.92 -52.07 -10.50
C ALA A 119 -24.09 -53.46 -11.13
N ALA A 120 -22.97 -54.14 -11.37
CA ALA A 120 -22.96 -55.55 -11.75
C ALA A 120 -23.08 -56.43 -10.50
N ARG A 121 -24.35 -56.72 -10.19
CA ARG A 121 -24.92 -57.92 -9.56
C ARG A 121 -23.92 -58.98 -9.06
N THR A 122 -23.87 -59.13 -7.74
CA THR A 122 -23.40 -60.34 -7.04
C THR A 122 -24.13 -61.58 -7.55
N GLY A 123 -23.39 -62.49 -8.19
CA GLY A 123 -23.78 -63.88 -8.38
C GLY A 123 -23.00 -64.74 -7.40
N GLY A 124 -23.65 -65.21 -6.34
CA GLY A 124 -23.16 -66.34 -5.56
C GLY A 124 -23.58 -67.65 -6.21
N VAL A 125 -22.68 -68.62 -6.29
CA VAL A 125 -23.01 -70.05 -6.36
C VAL A 125 -21.87 -70.84 -5.70
N ARG A 126 -22.23 -71.48 -4.57
CA ARG A 126 -21.76 -72.73 -3.95
C ARG A 126 -20.26 -73.04 -3.87
#